data_AF-A0A8J3WSQ7-F1
#
_entry.id   AF-A0A8J3WSQ7-F1
#
_cell.length_a   1.000
_cell.length_b   1.000
_cell.length_c   1.000
_cell.angle_alpha   90.00
_cell.angle_beta   90.00
_cell.angle_gamma   90.00
#
_symmetry.space_group_name_H-M   'P 1'
#
loop_
_entity.id
_entity.type
_entity.pdbx_description
1 polymer ?
#
loop_
_entity_poly.entity_id
_entity_poly.type
_entity_poly.pdbx_seq_one_letter_code
_entity_poly.pdbx_strand_id
1 'polypeptide(L)'
;MPALALPDHLYRPLAPRAGSRGQVADSFGLSGELSGLVPFDIHDLMLGRDDRRTRAGAEAHPFDVAGERFWWIHPSGDGDLNREVGLEGHRVTSPDEPIRRRVHEALTALSGVPWAFAMVRTYITSFALIELDEHAAGQRPITSCSLPDIPLCMFFSRVALKHIPPLSVSLEESVLLLAENIYHESVHQHVNHQIITEGVFTGDYDSRTSPLVDISWRKKSDGSPQQWQLDRVFHAAMVYGHLIAWRLRILRHGGTDDLTRRTIHQASVDSLTVVSELSAALQAHASAFSSTGAMRVGELIGLTQVFQEALQVTLQGGRAIAPMEGGVGSGR
;
A
#
# COMPACT_ATOMS: atom_id res chain seq x y z
N MET A 1 7.85 -0.51 36.06
CA MET A 1 7.05 0.69 35.75
C MET A 1 6.06 0.32 34.67
N PRO A 2 4.77 0.68 34.77
CA PRO A 2 3.85 0.54 33.64
C PRO A 2 4.41 1.36 32.48
N ALA A 3 4.61 0.74 31.32
CA ALA A 3 5.03 1.46 30.13
C ALA A 3 4.01 2.58 29.87
N LEU A 4 4.49 3.83 29.75
CA LEU A 4 3.67 4.95 29.30
C LEU A 4 3.15 4.62 27.90
N ALA A 5 1.95 4.06 27.83
CA ALA A 5 1.29 3.78 26.58
C ALA A 5 0.74 5.10 26.04
N LEU A 6 1.22 5.53 24.88
CA LEU A 6 0.59 6.65 24.18
C LEU A 6 -0.89 6.28 23.89
N PRO A 7 -1.81 7.26 23.94
CA PRO A 7 -3.21 7.03 23.61
C PRO A 7 -3.39 6.41 22.21
N ASP A 8 -4.35 5.48 22.07
CA ASP A 8 -4.60 4.79 20.79
C ASP A 8 -5.00 5.72 19.63
N HIS A 9 -5.49 6.92 19.93
CA HIS A 9 -5.81 7.92 18.90
C HIS A 9 -4.56 8.50 18.22
N LEU A 10 -3.38 8.47 18.87
CA LEU A 10 -2.12 8.93 18.29
C LEU A 10 -1.54 7.96 17.26
N TYR A 11 -2.08 6.73 17.19
CA TYR A 11 -1.71 5.72 16.20
C TYR A 11 -2.71 5.62 15.05
N ARG A 12 -3.59 6.63 14.90
CA ARG A 12 -4.55 6.66 13.81
C ARG A 12 -3.98 7.52 12.68
N PRO A 13 -3.77 6.95 11.49
CA PRO A 13 -3.41 7.75 10.34
C PRO A 13 -4.64 8.54 9.85
N LEU A 14 -4.46 9.32 8.78
CA LEU A 14 -5.54 10.09 8.19
C LEU A 14 -6.68 9.16 7.75
N ALA A 15 -7.87 9.41 8.28
CA ALA A 15 -9.03 8.58 7.96
C ALA A 15 -9.47 8.84 6.51
N PRO A 16 -9.97 7.81 5.81
CA PRO A 16 -10.50 8.00 4.48
C PRO A 16 -11.75 8.88 4.52
N ARG A 17 -11.88 9.81 3.57
CA ARG A 17 -13.09 10.62 3.43
C ARG A 17 -14.25 9.79 2.88
N ALA A 18 -13.97 8.90 1.94
CA ALA A 18 -14.93 7.89 1.52
C ALA A 18 -15.14 6.92 2.69
N GLY A 19 -16.39 6.81 3.15
CA GLY A 19 -16.80 5.88 4.21
C GLY A 19 -17.12 4.48 3.70
N SER A 20 -17.16 4.28 2.38
CA SER A 20 -17.38 2.98 1.75
C SER A 20 -16.81 2.91 0.33
N ARG A 21 -16.55 1.68 -0.13
CA ARG A 21 -16.25 1.35 -1.53
C ARG A 21 -17.32 1.86 -2.52
N GLY A 22 -18.58 1.92 -2.10
CA GLY A 22 -19.68 2.49 -2.89
C GLY A 22 -19.44 3.96 -3.21
N GLN A 23 -19.05 4.74 -2.19
CA GLN A 23 -18.72 6.15 -2.38
C GLN A 23 -17.47 6.36 -3.26
N VAL A 24 -16.51 5.42 -3.24
CA VAL A 24 -15.37 5.47 -4.16
C VAL A 24 -15.82 5.16 -5.59
N ALA A 25 -16.65 4.14 -5.81
CA ALA A 25 -17.17 3.85 -7.15
C ALA A 25 -18.05 4.99 -7.69
N ASP A 26 -18.91 5.58 -6.84
CA ASP A 26 -19.77 6.70 -7.17
C ASP A 26 -18.94 7.93 -7.60
N SER A 27 -17.77 8.16 -7.00
CA SER A 27 -16.88 9.27 -7.38
C SER A 27 -16.26 9.09 -8.77
N PHE A 28 -16.23 7.85 -9.28
CA PHE A 28 -15.88 7.52 -10.67
C PHE A 28 -17.10 7.39 -11.59
N GLY A 29 -18.31 7.71 -11.12
CA GLY A 29 -19.53 7.67 -11.92
C GLY A 29 -20.17 6.28 -12.05
N LEU A 30 -19.78 5.31 -11.23
CA LEU A 30 -20.42 4.00 -11.15
C LEU A 30 -21.39 3.93 -9.97
N SER A 31 -22.65 3.57 -10.23
CA SER A 31 -23.66 3.34 -9.19
C SER A 31 -24.15 1.88 -9.20
N GLY A 32 -24.40 1.29 -8.02
CA GLY A 32 -25.05 -0.01 -7.91
C GLY A 32 -24.36 -0.99 -6.96
N GLU A 33 -24.76 -2.27 -7.02
CA GLU A 33 -24.10 -3.32 -6.26
C GLU A 33 -22.69 -3.55 -6.80
N LEU A 34 -21.69 -3.43 -5.91
CA LEU A 34 -20.31 -3.66 -6.29
C LEU A 34 -20.01 -5.16 -6.31
N SER A 35 -19.58 -5.64 -7.47
CA SER A 35 -19.05 -6.99 -7.65
C SER A 35 -17.53 -6.94 -7.83
N GLY A 36 -16.87 -8.10 -7.83
CA GLY A 36 -15.43 -8.18 -8.04
C GLY A 36 -14.95 -7.65 -9.38
N LEU A 37 -15.83 -7.50 -10.38
CA LEU A 37 -15.49 -6.97 -11.70
C LEU A 37 -15.48 -5.42 -11.76
N VAL A 38 -16.04 -4.74 -10.75
CA VAL A 38 -16.07 -3.26 -10.70
C VAL A 38 -14.72 -2.58 -10.95
N PRO A 39 -13.57 -3.04 -10.43
CA PRO A 39 -12.28 -2.47 -10.76
C PRO A 39 -12.02 -2.33 -12.26
N PHE A 40 -12.44 -3.32 -13.05
CA PHE A 40 -12.31 -3.31 -14.51
C PHE A 40 -13.33 -2.39 -15.18
N ASP A 41 -14.51 -2.24 -14.58
CA ASP A 41 -15.52 -1.27 -15.02
C ASP A 41 -14.98 0.17 -14.88
N ILE A 42 -14.34 0.46 -13.74
CA ILE A 42 -13.71 1.76 -13.51
C ILE A 42 -12.53 1.95 -14.47
N HIS A 43 -11.73 0.91 -14.71
CA HIS A 43 -10.65 0.94 -15.68
C HIS A 43 -11.10 1.33 -17.08
N ASP A 44 -12.10 0.62 -17.61
CA ASP A 44 -12.62 0.90 -18.95
C ASP A 44 -13.19 2.32 -19.02
N LEU A 45 -13.88 2.80 -17.96
CA LEU A 45 -14.36 4.19 -17.88
C LEU A 45 -13.23 5.22 -17.88
N MET A 46 -12.20 5.02 -17.06
CA MET A 46 -11.04 5.93 -16.98
C MET A 46 -10.31 6.02 -18.32
N LEU A 47 -10.29 4.94 -19.09
CA LEU A 47 -9.69 4.90 -20.43
C LEU A 47 -10.64 5.29 -21.57
N GLY A 48 -11.90 5.64 -21.27
CA GLY A 48 -12.92 5.97 -22.28
C GLY A 48 -13.21 4.82 -23.25
N ARG A 49 -13.10 3.57 -22.79
CA ARG A 49 -13.36 2.37 -23.60
C ARG A 49 -14.84 2.00 -23.50
N ASP A 50 -15.50 1.94 -24.66
CA ASP A 50 -16.90 1.46 -24.76
C ASP A 50 -17.01 -0.08 -24.68
N ASP A 51 -15.91 -0.79 -24.97
CA ASP A 51 -15.86 -2.25 -25.07
C ASP A 51 -15.25 -2.85 -23.79
N ARG A 52 -15.96 -3.80 -23.17
CA ARG A 52 -15.63 -4.44 -21.88
C ARG A 52 -14.49 -5.45 -22.00
N ARG A 53 -13.45 -5.13 -22.76
CA ARG A 53 -12.34 -6.03 -23.13
C ARG A 53 -11.61 -6.54 -21.90
N THR A 54 -11.35 -5.64 -20.95
CA THR A 54 -10.66 -5.95 -19.69
C THR A 54 -11.39 -7.00 -18.85
N ARG A 55 -12.69 -7.24 -19.08
CA ARG A 55 -13.47 -8.28 -18.41
C ARG A 55 -13.41 -9.64 -19.10
N ALA A 56 -13.12 -9.69 -20.41
CA ALA A 56 -13.24 -10.91 -21.20
C ALA A 56 -12.28 -12.02 -20.72
N GLY A 57 -11.20 -11.64 -20.04
CA GLY A 57 -10.22 -12.54 -19.45
C GLY A 57 -10.41 -12.81 -17.95
N ALA A 58 -11.51 -12.39 -17.30
CA ALA A 58 -11.62 -12.40 -15.84
C ALA A 58 -12.98 -12.89 -15.30
N GLU A 59 -12.94 -13.78 -14.32
CA GLU A 59 -14.08 -14.18 -13.49
C GLU A 59 -13.88 -13.71 -12.04
N ALA A 60 -14.99 -13.37 -11.36
CA ALA A 60 -14.95 -12.91 -9.97
C ALA A 60 -15.65 -13.91 -9.04
N HIS A 61 -14.94 -14.38 -8.01
CA HIS A 61 -15.46 -15.33 -7.03
C HIS A 61 -15.53 -14.68 -5.64
N PRO A 62 -16.71 -14.55 -5.02
CA PRO A 62 -16.85 -13.88 -3.74
C PRO A 62 -16.30 -14.72 -2.58
N PHE A 63 -15.85 -14.04 -1.54
CA PHE A 63 -15.57 -14.61 -0.23
C PHE A 63 -15.82 -13.56 0.86
N ASP A 64 -16.18 -13.99 2.07
CA ASP A 64 -16.52 -13.08 3.16
C ASP A 64 -15.47 -13.17 4.29
N VAL A 65 -15.05 -12.04 4.85
CA VAL A 65 -14.17 -11.96 6.02
C VAL A 65 -14.68 -10.88 6.96
N ALA A 66 -14.86 -11.21 8.24
CA ALA A 66 -15.32 -10.26 9.27
C ALA A 66 -16.60 -9.48 8.90
N GLY A 67 -17.53 -10.13 8.18
CA GLY A 67 -18.79 -9.52 7.73
C GLY A 67 -18.68 -8.63 6.48
N GLU A 68 -17.49 -8.51 5.89
CA GLU A 68 -17.24 -7.79 4.64
C GLU A 68 -17.02 -8.77 3.49
N ARG A 69 -17.62 -8.49 2.33
CA ARG A 69 -17.44 -9.28 1.12
C ARG A 69 -16.25 -8.78 0.30
N PHE A 70 -15.45 -9.68 -0.22
CA PHE A 70 -14.35 -9.44 -1.15
C PHE A 70 -14.45 -10.41 -2.33
N TRP A 71 -13.63 -10.22 -3.36
CA TRP A 71 -13.63 -11.10 -4.54
C TRP A 71 -12.23 -11.53 -4.95
N TRP A 72 -12.11 -12.79 -5.34
CA TRP A 72 -10.96 -13.29 -6.08
C TRP A 72 -11.17 -13.00 -7.56
N ILE A 73 -10.14 -12.44 -8.20
CA ILE A 73 -10.08 -12.37 -9.66
C ILE A 73 -9.38 -13.62 -10.16
N HIS A 74 -10.09 -14.36 -11.01
CA HIS A 74 -9.60 -15.55 -11.68
C HIS A 74 -9.41 -15.25 -13.17
N PRO A 75 -8.30 -15.69 -13.79
CA PRO A 75 -8.21 -15.65 -15.24
C PRO A 75 -9.28 -16.59 -15.83
N SER A 76 -9.95 -16.17 -16.90
CA SER A 76 -10.95 -16.95 -17.62
C SER A 76 -10.74 -16.85 -19.12
N GLY A 77 -11.05 -17.93 -19.85
CA GLY A 77 -10.87 -18.01 -21.30
C GLY A 77 -9.40 -17.92 -21.75
N ASP A 78 -9.21 -17.58 -23.03
CA ASP A 78 -7.89 -17.41 -23.67
C ASP A 78 -7.37 -15.95 -23.55
N GLY A 79 -8.00 -15.12 -22.71
CA GLY A 79 -7.68 -13.71 -22.57
C GLY A 79 -6.36 -13.46 -21.83
N ASP A 80 -5.55 -12.53 -22.35
CA ASP A 80 -4.31 -12.09 -21.69
C ASP A 80 -4.58 -10.87 -20.80
N LEU A 81 -5.30 -11.11 -19.70
CA LEU A 81 -5.66 -10.09 -18.70
C LEU A 81 -4.43 -9.26 -18.30
N ASN A 82 -3.28 -9.89 -18.17
CA ASN A 82 -2.03 -9.27 -17.71
C ASN A 82 -1.57 -8.16 -18.63
N ARG A 83 -1.66 -8.39 -19.95
CA ARG A 83 -1.31 -7.40 -20.95
C ARG A 83 -2.29 -6.23 -20.96
N GLU A 84 -3.57 -6.50 -20.76
CA GLU A 84 -4.59 -5.45 -20.69
C GLU A 84 -4.38 -4.52 -19.49
N VAL A 85 -3.88 -5.07 -18.38
CA VAL A 85 -3.63 -4.33 -17.13
C VAL A 85 -2.19 -3.86 -16.95
N GLY A 86 -1.32 -4.02 -17.95
CA GLY A 86 0.08 -3.54 -17.88
C GLY A 86 0.99 -4.31 -16.93
N LEU A 87 0.68 -5.58 -16.66
CA LEU A 87 1.49 -6.50 -15.86
C LEU A 87 2.43 -7.34 -16.75
N GLU A 88 3.15 -6.68 -17.67
CA GLU A 88 4.06 -7.36 -18.59
C GLU A 88 5.07 -8.25 -17.84
N GLY A 89 5.21 -9.50 -18.29
CA GLY A 89 6.09 -10.51 -17.69
C GLY A 89 5.54 -11.15 -16.41
N HIS A 90 4.29 -10.84 -16.03
CA HIS A 90 3.57 -11.52 -14.96
C HIS A 90 2.26 -12.09 -15.49
N ARG A 91 1.74 -13.10 -14.78
CA ARG A 91 0.43 -13.69 -15.06
C ARG A 91 -0.47 -13.72 -13.83
N VAL A 92 -1.73 -13.34 -13.98
CA VAL A 92 -2.79 -13.52 -13.00
C VAL A 92 -3.16 -14.99 -12.97
N THR A 93 -3.16 -15.60 -11.80
CA THR A 93 -3.46 -17.01 -11.60
C THR A 93 -4.57 -17.20 -10.59
N SER A 94 -5.20 -18.38 -10.63
CA SER A 94 -6.18 -18.75 -9.61
C SER A 94 -5.47 -19.07 -8.29
N PRO A 95 -5.87 -18.46 -7.15
CA PRO A 95 -5.24 -18.75 -5.88
C PRO A 95 -5.60 -20.14 -5.37
N ASP A 96 -4.57 -20.87 -4.93
CA ASP A 96 -4.71 -22.16 -4.25
C ASP A 96 -5.27 -22.00 -2.81
N GLU A 97 -5.65 -23.11 -2.20
CA GLU A 97 -6.22 -23.11 -0.85
C GLU A 97 -5.25 -22.55 0.23
N PRO A 98 -3.94 -22.87 0.22
CA PRO A 98 -2.98 -22.20 1.09
C PRO A 98 -3.01 -20.68 0.99
N ILE A 99 -2.98 -20.09 -0.21
CA ILE A 99 -3.00 -18.64 -0.39
C ILE A 99 -4.33 -18.03 0.03
N ARG A 100 -5.45 -18.67 -0.31
CA ARG A 100 -6.79 -18.22 0.13
C ARG A 100 -6.86 -18.11 1.64
N ARG A 101 -6.36 -19.13 2.36
CA ARG A 101 -6.31 -19.15 3.82
C ARG A 101 -5.45 -18.02 4.38
N ARG A 102 -4.26 -17.80 3.81
CA ARG A 102 -3.36 -16.72 4.27
C ARG A 102 -3.97 -15.33 4.08
N VAL A 103 -4.65 -15.08 2.96
CA VAL A 103 -5.38 -13.81 2.74
C VAL A 103 -6.54 -13.67 3.72
N HIS A 104 -7.32 -14.73 3.96
CA HIS A 104 -8.37 -14.71 4.97
C HIS A 104 -7.82 -14.39 6.38
N GLU A 105 -6.74 -15.05 6.79
CA GLU A 105 -6.06 -14.79 8.06
C GLU A 105 -5.52 -13.36 8.15
N ALA A 106 -4.95 -12.83 7.07
CA ALA A 106 -4.43 -11.46 7.00
C ALA A 106 -5.55 -10.42 7.13
N LEU A 107 -6.66 -10.60 6.43
CA LEU A 107 -7.86 -9.76 6.54
C LEU A 107 -8.50 -9.86 7.93
N THR A 108 -8.48 -11.05 8.54
CA THR A 108 -8.95 -11.24 9.92
C THR A 108 -8.06 -10.46 10.90
N ALA A 109 -6.74 -10.52 10.74
CA ALA A 109 -5.80 -9.72 11.54
C ALA A 109 -6.05 -8.21 11.37
N LEU A 110 -6.27 -7.75 10.14
CA LEU A 110 -6.64 -6.37 9.85
C LEU A 110 -7.94 -5.96 10.54
N SER A 111 -8.97 -6.81 10.56
CA SER A 111 -10.26 -6.51 11.23
C SER A 111 -10.13 -6.27 12.74
N GLY A 112 -9.05 -6.77 13.36
CA GLY A 112 -8.70 -6.46 14.75
C GLY A 112 -8.20 -5.03 14.97
N VAL A 113 -7.99 -4.27 13.89
CA VAL A 113 -7.56 -2.87 13.88
C VAL A 113 -8.56 -2.04 13.06
N PRO A 114 -9.61 -1.48 13.69
CA PRO A 114 -10.77 -0.94 12.96
C PRO A 114 -10.45 0.11 11.90
N TRP A 115 -9.48 1.00 12.15
CA TRP A 115 -9.09 2.03 11.19
C TRP A 115 -8.34 1.45 9.97
N ALA A 116 -7.53 0.41 10.16
CA ALA A 116 -6.80 -0.24 9.07
C ALA A 116 -7.77 -1.05 8.20
N PHE A 117 -8.66 -1.80 8.84
CA PHE A 117 -9.69 -2.54 8.12
C PHE A 117 -10.68 -1.63 7.41
N ALA A 118 -11.01 -0.47 8.00
CA ALA A 118 -11.83 0.53 7.33
C ALA A 118 -11.17 1.05 6.04
N MET A 119 -9.85 1.23 6.04
CA MET A 119 -9.12 1.57 4.81
C MET A 119 -9.23 0.45 3.77
N VAL A 120 -8.93 -0.79 4.18
CA VAL A 120 -8.94 -1.96 3.29
C VAL A 120 -10.33 -2.20 2.69
N ARG A 121 -11.40 -2.25 3.50
CA ARG A 121 -12.77 -2.50 3.00
C ARG A 121 -13.34 -1.36 2.14
N THR A 122 -12.71 -0.18 2.19
CA THR A 122 -13.09 0.98 1.37
C THR A 122 -12.35 0.98 0.04
N TYR A 123 -11.06 0.64 0.04
CA TYR A 123 -10.18 0.82 -1.12
C TYR A 123 -9.69 -0.48 -1.76
N ILE A 124 -10.11 -1.63 -1.25
CA ILE A 124 -9.89 -2.93 -1.88
C ILE A 124 -11.21 -3.68 -1.88
N THR A 125 -11.65 -4.05 -3.08
CA THR A 125 -12.74 -4.99 -3.31
C THR A 125 -12.20 -6.33 -3.75
N SER A 126 -11.17 -6.32 -4.60
CA SER A 126 -10.74 -7.49 -5.35
C SER A 126 -9.27 -7.81 -5.14
N PHE A 127 -8.96 -9.11 -5.17
CA PHE A 127 -7.61 -9.66 -5.03
C PHE A 127 -7.27 -10.50 -6.26
N ALA A 128 -6.14 -10.20 -6.89
CA ALA A 128 -5.59 -10.95 -8.01
C ALA A 128 -4.21 -11.51 -7.62
N LEU A 129 -4.10 -12.84 -7.57
CA LEU A 129 -2.80 -13.49 -7.38
C LEU A 129 -2.03 -13.42 -8.69
N ILE A 130 -0.76 -13.01 -8.61
CA ILE A 130 0.14 -12.95 -9.76
C ILE A 130 1.38 -13.82 -9.54
N GLU A 131 1.86 -14.40 -10.64
CA GLU A 131 3.10 -15.15 -10.75
C GLU A 131 3.99 -14.53 -11.81
N LEU A 132 5.29 -14.73 -11.69
CA LEU A 132 6.22 -14.37 -12.76
C LEU A 132 6.00 -15.32 -13.94
N ASP A 133 5.93 -14.78 -15.15
CA ASP A 133 5.89 -15.60 -16.36
C ASP A 133 7.24 -16.34 -16.51
N GLU A 134 7.18 -17.63 -16.81
CA GLU A 134 8.35 -18.49 -17.03
C GLU A 134 9.23 -17.96 -18.17
N HIS A 135 8.64 -17.22 -19.11
CA HIS A 135 9.35 -16.61 -20.23
C HIS A 135 9.93 -15.22 -19.92
N ALA A 136 9.62 -14.62 -18.77
CA ALA A 136 10.10 -13.30 -18.36
C ALA A 136 11.49 -13.35 -17.71
N ALA A 137 12.48 -13.83 -18.47
CA ALA A 137 13.85 -13.96 -17.99
C ALA A 137 14.40 -12.64 -17.43
N GLY A 138 14.90 -12.66 -16.19
CA GLY A 138 15.54 -11.53 -15.53
C GLY A 138 14.59 -10.56 -14.81
N GLN A 139 13.27 -10.75 -14.91
CA GLN A 139 12.31 -9.99 -14.12
C GLN A 139 12.23 -10.51 -12.68
N ARG A 140 11.92 -9.61 -11.74
CA ARG A 140 11.72 -9.95 -10.33
C ARG A 140 10.22 -10.05 -10.04
N PRO A 141 9.77 -10.99 -9.19
CA PRO A 141 8.36 -11.05 -8.81
C PRO A 141 7.93 -9.76 -8.12
N ILE A 142 6.78 -9.22 -8.55
CA ILE A 142 6.09 -8.16 -7.83
C ILE A 142 5.69 -8.66 -6.44
N THR A 143 5.93 -7.86 -5.40
CA THR A 143 5.45 -8.16 -4.04
C THR A 143 3.92 -7.97 -3.99
N SER A 144 3.52 -6.72 -4.14
CA SER A 144 2.15 -6.29 -4.37
C SER A 144 2.17 -5.00 -5.19
N CYS A 145 1.07 -4.73 -5.88
CA CYS A 145 0.82 -3.44 -6.49
C CYS A 145 -0.68 -3.16 -6.61
N SER A 146 -0.97 -1.88 -6.70
CA SER A 146 -2.25 -1.31 -7.08
C SER A 146 -2.00 -0.45 -8.32
N LEU A 147 -2.90 -0.57 -9.28
CA LEU A 147 -2.79 0.15 -10.54
C LEU A 147 -3.76 1.33 -10.49
N PRO A 148 -3.33 2.58 -10.77
CA PRO A 148 -4.22 3.74 -10.78
C PRO A 148 -5.42 3.53 -11.71
N ASP A 149 -5.18 2.90 -12.86
CA ASP A 149 -6.22 2.63 -13.84
C ASP A 149 -7.11 1.45 -13.45
N ILE A 150 -6.80 0.67 -12.41
CA ILE A 150 -7.64 -0.44 -11.93
C ILE A 150 -7.85 -0.26 -10.43
N PRO A 151 -8.60 0.79 -10.04
CA PRO A 151 -8.80 1.09 -8.65
C PRO A 151 -9.58 -0.02 -7.96
N LEU A 152 -9.45 -0.11 -6.64
CA LEU A 152 -10.09 -1.14 -5.81
C LEU A 152 -9.60 -2.59 -6.03
N CYS A 153 -8.60 -2.81 -6.87
CA CYS A 153 -7.94 -4.10 -7.03
C CYS A 153 -6.52 -4.09 -6.44
N MET A 154 -6.17 -5.17 -5.75
CA MET A 154 -4.81 -5.49 -5.33
C MET A 154 -4.28 -6.66 -6.17
N PHE A 155 -3.14 -6.45 -6.82
CA PHE A 155 -2.36 -7.52 -7.43
C PHE A 155 -1.22 -7.88 -6.48
N PHE A 156 -0.97 -9.17 -6.24
CA PHE A 156 0.07 -9.59 -5.31
C PHE A 156 0.60 -10.97 -5.63
N SER A 157 1.85 -11.25 -5.26
CA SER A 157 2.43 -12.59 -5.34
C SER A 157 2.66 -13.16 -3.95
N ARG A 158 3.13 -14.42 -3.90
CA ARG A 158 3.59 -15.05 -2.64
C ARG A 158 4.70 -14.26 -1.93
N VAL A 159 5.42 -13.40 -2.64
CA VAL A 159 6.46 -12.55 -2.04
C VAL A 159 5.89 -11.56 -1.01
N ALA A 160 4.60 -11.20 -1.11
CA ALA A 160 3.92 -10.36 -0.11
C ALA A 160 3.89 -10.97 1.31
N LEU A 161 4.12 -12.28 1.44
CA LEU A 161 4.25 -12.93 2.75
C LEU A 161 5.62 -12.69 3.40
N LYS A 162 6.62 -12.22 2.66
CA LYS A 162 8.01 -12.10 3.14
C LYS A 162 8.55 -10.68 3.05
N HIS A 163 8.11 -9.90 2.07
CA HIS A 163 8.65 -8.57 1.81
C HIS A 163 7.61 -7.51 2.16
N ILE A 164 8.03 -6.47 2.88
CA ILE A 164 7.25 -5.25 3.13
C ILE A 164 8.08 -4.03 2.75
N PRO A 165 7.46 -2.95 2.27
CA PRO A 165 8.16 -1.73 1.91
C PRO A 165 8.79 -1.04 3.14
N PRO A 166 9.78 -0.13 2.98
CA PRO A 166 10.41 0.23 1.72
C PRO A 166 11.33 -0.85 1.15
N LEU A 167 11.92 -1.70 2.01
CA LEU A 167 13.01 -2.63 1.65
C LEU A 167 13.15 -3.86 2.57
N SER A 168 12.21 -4.12 3.49
CA SER A 168 12.43 -5.13 4.53
C SER A 168 11.94 -6.51 4.09
N VAL A 169 12.85 -7.48 4.11
CA VAL A 169 12.58 -8.88 3.73
C VAL A 169 12.76 -9.79 4.94
N SER A 170 11.77 -10.63 5.21
CA SER A 170 11.80 -11.71 6.19
C SER A 170 12.29 -13.00 5.54
N LEU A 171 12.99 -13.82 6.32
CA LEU A 171 13.40 -15.17 5.90
C LEU A 171 12.19 -16.14 5.84
N GLU A 172 11.17 -15.88 6.67
CA GLU A 172 9.97 -16.71 6.79
C GLU A 172 8.72 -15.98 6.29
N GLU A 173 7.75 -16.76 5.80
CA GLU A 173 6.43 -16.25 5.44
C GLU A 173 5.63 -15.86 6.69
N SER A 174 4.96 -14.72 6.64
CA SER A 174 4.17 -14.20 7.75
C SER A 174 2.86 -13.57 7.27
N VAL A 175 1.76 -13.95 7.92
CA VAL A 175 0.43 -13.39 7.68
C VAL A 175 0.39 -11.91 7.99
N LEU A 176 1.18 -11.45 8.96
CA LEU A 176 1.22 -10.03 9.34
C LEU A 176 1.95 -9.17 8.28
N LEU A 177 2.92 -9.74 7.57
CA LEU A 177 3.56 -9.08 6.43
C LEU A 177 2.60 -9.01 5.23
N LEU A 178 1.82 -10.06 4.99
CA LEU A 178 0.74 -10.02 3.99
C LEU A 178 -0.34 -8.99 4.37
N ALA A 179 -0.76 -8.96 5.64
CA ALA A 179 -1.71 -7.97 6.15
C ALA A 179 -1.20 -6.53 5.95
N GLU A 180 0.09 -6.30 6.20
CA GLU A 180 0.72 -5.02 5.92
C GLU A 180 0.69 -4.66 4.43
N ASN A 181 1.00 -5.61 3.52
CA ASN A 181 0.91 -5.35 2.08
C ASN A 181 -0.53 -5.09 1.62
N ILE A 182 -1.53 -5.80 2.15
CA ILE A 182 -2.94 -5.52 1.85
C ILE A 182 -3.29 -4.10 2.30
N TYR A 183 -2.88 -3.71 3.50
CA TYR A 183 -3.08 -2.34 3.98
C TYR A 183 -2.31 -1.32 3.14
N HIS A 184 -1.07 -1.60 2.76
CA HIS A 184 -0.22 -0.77 1.90
C HIS A 184 -0.91 -0.42 0.59
N GLU A 185 -1.42 -1.43 -0.13
CA GLU A 185 -2.10 -1.20 -1.41
C GLU A 185 -3.42 -0.45 -1.21
N SER A 186 -4.14 -0.67 -0.11
CA SER A 186 -5.34 0.12 0.21
C SER A 186 -5.01 1.60 0.43
N VAL A 187 -3.84 1.91 1.01
CA VAL A 187 -3.38 3.29 1.20
C VAL A 187 -2.94 3.90 -0.13
N HIS A 188 -2.28 3.15 -1.01
CA HIS A 188 -1.98 3.64 -2.36
C HIS A 188 -3.26 4.05 -3.10
N GLN A 189 -4.28 3.20 -3.09
CA GLN A 189 -5.58 3.48 -3.69
C GLN A 189 -6.27 4.69 -3.02
N HIS A 190 -6.19 4.79 -1.69
CA HIS A 190 -6.68 5.95 -0.95
C HIS A 190 -6.02 7.26 -1.41
N VAL A 191 -4.69 7.31 -1.41
CA VAL A 191 -3.95 8.53 -1.76
C VAL A 191 -4.16 8.91 -3.22
N ASN A 192 -4.22 7.93 -4.15
CA ASN A 192 -4.59 8.19 -5.54
C ASN A 192 -5.98 8.83 -5.64
N HIS A 193 -6.98 8.27 -4.94
CA HIS A 193 -8.32 8.83 -4.92
C HIS A 193 -8.32 10.26 -4.35
N GLN A 194 -7.53 10.55 -3.30
CA GLN A 194 -7.41 11.91 -2.75
C GLN A 194 -6.79 12.88 -3.75
N ILE A 195 -5.71 12.50 -4.42
CA ILE A 195 -5.05 13.34 -5.43
C ILE A 195 -6.05 13.70 -6.54
N ILE A 196 -6.82 12.72 -7.01
CA ILE A 196 -7.79 12.88 -8.10
C ILE A 196 -9.00 13.74 -7.67
N THR A 197 -9.55 13.50 -6.48
CA THR A 197 -10.87 14.04 -6.09
C THR A 197 -10.83 15.23 -5.13
N GLU A 198 -9.75 15.43 -4.38
CA GLU A 198 -9.67 16.47 -3.34
C GLU A 198 -8.86 17.71 -3.77
N GLY A 199 -8.32 17.76 -4.98
CA GLY A 199 -7.53 18.90 -5.47
C GLY A 199 -6.30 19.17 -4.60
N VAL A 200 -5.49 18.14 -4.35
CA VAL A 200 -4.29 18.23 -3.48
C VAL A 200 -3.28 19.26 -4.01
N PHE A 201 -3.04 19.25 -5.32
CA PHE A 201 -2.13 20.18 -5.97
C PHE A 201 -2.87 21.43 -6.46
N THR A 202 -2.14 22.50 -6.75
CA THR A 202 -2.72 23.68 -7.39
C THR A 202 -3.27 23.32 -8.77
N GLY A 203 -4.26 24.06 -9.26
CA GLY A 203 -4.93 23.75 -10.53
C GLY A 203 -4.02 23.84 -11.77
N ASP A 204 -2.88 24.50 -11.65
CA ASP A 204 -1.84 24.63 -12.67
C ASP A 204 -0.68 23.63 -12.51
N TYR A 205 -0.77 22.70 -11.54
CA TYR A 205 0.25 21.68 -11.34
C TYR A 205 0.29 20.69 -12.52
N ASP A 206 1.48 20.49 -13.08
CA ASP A 206 1.78 19.44 -14.07
C ASP A 206 2.96 18.60 -13.57
N SER A 207 2.70 17.31 -13.33
CA SER A 207 3.71 16.33 -12.87
C SER A 207 4.96 16.33 -13.75
N ARG A 208 4.79 16.48 -15.08
CA ARG A 208 5.90 16.43 -16.06
C ARG A 208 6.88 17.59 -15.93
N THR A 209 6.41 18.74 -15.46
CA THR A 209 7.22 19.94 -15.25
C THR A 209 7.43 20.24 -13.77
N SER A 210 6.98 19.35 -12.88
CA SER A 210 7.12 19.53 -11.44
C SER A 210 8.60 19.47 -11.01
N PRO A 211 8.96 20.10 -9.88
CA PRO A 211 10.30 19.95 -9.32
C PRO A 211 10.64 18.47 -9.09
N LEU A 212 11.86 18.10 -9.44
CA LEU A 212 12.41 16.78 -9.16
C LEU A 212 13.07 16.77 -7.78
N VAL A 213 12.73 15.78 -6.98
CA VAL A 213 13.28 15.57 -5.64
C VAL A 213 14.21 14.36 -5.68
N ASP A 214 15.43 14.55 -5.17
CA ASP A 214 16.38 13.45 -4.98
C ASP A 214 15.91 12.51 -3.86
N ILE A 215 15.95 11.21 -4.13
CA ILE A 215 15.50 10.16 -3.23
C ILE A 215 16.72 9.41 -2.71
N SER A 216 17.20 9.80 -1.52
CA SER A 216 18.54 9.44 -1.06
C SER A 216 18.76 7.92 -0.93
N TRP A 217 17.71 7.19 -0.57
CA TRP A 217 17.71 5.74 -0.33
C TRP A 217 17.45 4.90 -1.59
N ARG A 218 17.16 5.52 -2.73
CA ARG A 218 17.02 4.84 -4.02
C ARG A 218 18.16 5.30 -4.93
N LYS A 219 19.08 4.39 -5.26
CA LYS A 219 20.19 4.70 -6.18
C LYS A 219 19.88 4.22 -7.60
N LYS A 220 20.36 4.96 -8.59
CA LYS A 220 20.49 4.50 -9.98
C LYS A 220 21.73 3.60 -10.11
N SER A 221 21.91 2.99 -11.27
CA SER A 221 23.06 2.11 -11.55
C SER A 221 24.42 2.83 -11.47
N ASP A 222 24.44 4.14 -11.68
CA ASP A 222 25.62 5.01 -11.55
C ASP A 222 25.89 5.48 -10.10
N GLY A 223 25.06 5.07 -9.14
CA GLY A 223 25.16 5.47 -7.73
C GLY A 223 24.52 6.82 -7.39
N SER A 224 24.04 7.58 -8.37
CA SER A 224 23.30 8.82 -8.12
C SER A 224 21.91 8.53 -7.51
N PRO A 225 21.33 9.46 -6.72
CA PRO A 225 19.94 9.32 -6.28
C PRO A 225 18.98 9.19 -7.47
N GLN A 226 17.94 8.38 -7.29
CA GLN A 226 16.76 8.48 -8.15
C GLN A 226 16.07 9.82 -7.90
N GLN A 227 15.41 10.33 -8.94
CA GLN A 227 14.69 11.60 -8.90
C GLN A 227 13.23 11.34 -9.16
N TRP A 228 12.36 11.82 -8.26
CA TRP A 228 10.92 11.65 -8.36
C TRP A 228 10.24 13.01 -8.50
N GLN A 229 9.13 13.02 -9.24
CA GLN A 229 8.20 14.13 -9.32
C GLN A 229 7.54 14.37 -7.95
N LEU A 230 7.11 15.60 -7.70
CA LEU A 230 6.59 16.01 -6.40
C LEU A 230 5.30 15.27 -5.97
N ASP A 231 4.45 14.91 -6.92
CA ASP A 231 3.26 14.08 -6.69
C ASP A 231 3.61 12.67 -6.20
N ARG A 232 4.64 12.06 -6.79
CA ARG A 232 5.17 10.77 -6.35
C ARG A 232 5.81 10.85 -4.97
N VAL A 233 6.49 11.96 -4.66
CA VAL A 233 7.04 12.24 -3.31
C VAL A 233 5.90 12.33 -2.30
N PHE A 234 4.85 13.10 -2.60
CA PHE A 234 3.66 13.23 -1.75
C PHE A 234 3.02 11.87 -1.50
N HIS A 235 2.79 11.12 -2.58
CA HIS A 235 2.20 9.79 -2.53
C HIS A 235 2.98 8.84 -1.62
N ALA A 236 4.31 8.75 -1.82
CA ALA A 236 5.17 7.91 -1.01
C ALA A 236 5.15 8.33 0.47
N ALA A 237 5.19 9.64 0.75
CA ALA A 237 5.24 10.16 2.11
C ALA A 237 3.98 9.79 2.89
N MET A 238 2.81 9.99 2.26
CA MET A 238 1.52 9.60 2.83
C MET A 238 1.45 8.10 3.11
N VAL A 239 1.88 7.29 2.14
CA VAL A 239 1.87 5.81 2.27
C VAL A 239 2.72 5.36 3.45
N TYR A 240 3.98 5.79 3.53
CA TYR A 240 4.85 5.39 4.63
C TYR A 240 4.37 5.94 5.99
N GLY A 241 3.79 7.15 6.03
CA GLY A 241 3.16 7.68 7.24
C GLY A 241 2.07 6.76 7.77
N HIS A 242 1.21 6.25 6.88
CA HIS A 242 0.18 5.27 7.24
C HIS A 242 0.76 3.93 7.70
N LEU A 243 1.82 3.43 7.06
CA LEU A 243 2.44 2.17 7.43
C LEU A 243 3.09 2.20 8.82
N ILE A 244 3.69 3.33 9.21
CA ILE A 244 4.30 3.46 10.54
C ILE A 244 3.24 3.26 11.64
N ALA A 245 2.05 3.85 11.48
CA ALA A 245 0.94 3.67 12.40
C ALA A 245 0.56 2.18 12.58
N TRP A 246 0.47 1.44 11.46
CA TRP A 246 0.20 0.01 11.45
C TRP A 246 1.29 -0.77 12.19
N ARG A 247 2.55 -0.52 11.87
CA ARG A 247 3.67 -1.25 12.46
C ARG A 247 3.81 -1.01 13.95
N LEU A 248 3.66 0.23 14.41
CA LEU A 248 3.65 0.55 15.83
C LEU A 248 2.53 -0.22 16.56
N ARG A 249 1.34 -0.30 15.94
CA ARG A 249 0.21 -1.08 16.47
C ARG A 249 0.52 -2.58 16.54
N ILE A 250 1.24 -3.15 15.57
CA ILE A 250 1.65 -4.55 15.61
C ILE A 250 2.75 -4.78 16.66
N LEU A 251 3.77 -3.92 16.72
CA LEU A 251 4.88 -4.06 17.68
C LEU A 251 4.40 -4.00 19.14
N ARG A 252 3.38 -3.19 19.44
CA ARG A 252 2.79 -3.07 20.79
C ARG A 252 1.98 -4.29 21.20
N HIS A 253 1.24 -4.90 20.28
CA HIS A 253 0.40 -6.03 20.59
C HIS A 253 1.23 -7.31 20.48
N GLY A 254 1.52 -7.95 21.62
CA GLY A 254 2.27 -9.21 21.64
C GLY A 254 1.64 -10.30 20.76
N GLY A 255 2.39 -11.39 20.54
CA GLY A 255 1.93 -12.52 19.71
C GLY A 255 2.45 -12.54 18.28
N THR A 256 3.34 -11.60 17.92
CA THR A 256 4.19 -11.70 16.73
C THR A 256 5.43 -12.52 17.06
N ASP A 257 5.82 -13.44 16.18
CA ASP A 257 7.08 -14.17 16.30
C ASP A 257 8.27 -13.21 16.20
N ASP A 258 9.42 -13.62 16.74
CA ASP A 258 10.59 -12.74 16.86
C ASP A 258 11.15 -12.29 15.50
N LEU A 259 11.04 -13.12 14.45
CA LEU A 259 11.57 -12.80 13.13
C LEU A 259 10.69 -11.76 12.44
N THR A 260 9.38 -11.99 12.36
CA THR A 260 8.41 -11.02 11.84
C THR A 260 8.53 -9.70 12.61
N ARG A 261 8.65 -9.76 13.95
CA ARG A 261 8.81 -8.58 14.79
C ARG A 261 10.08 -7.78 14.44
N ARG A 262 11.21 -8.45 14.22
CA ARG A 262 12.45 -7.81 13.75
C ARG A 262 12.28 -7.15 12.39
N THR A 263 11.63 -7.82 11.45
CA THR A 263 11.36 -7.27 10.11
C THR A 263 10.49 -6.00 10.20
N ILE A 264 9.38 -6.06 10.95
CA ILE A 264 8.49 -4.90 11.15
C ILE A 264 9.20 -3.76 11.88
N HIS A 265 10.03 -4.09 12.87
CA HIS A 265 10.86 -3.11 13.57
C HIS A 265 11.77 -2.36 12.61
N GLN A 266 12.57 -3.09 11.81
CA GLN A 266 13.48 -2.48 10.85
C GLN A 266 12.72 -1.61 9.84
N ALA A 267 11.61 -2.14 9.29
CA ALA A 267 10.77 -1.40 8.35
C ALA A 267 10.23 -0.09 8.96
N SER A 268 9.91 -0.08 10.26
CA SER A 268 9.44 1.11 10.97
C SER A 268 10.52 2.19 11.07
N VAL A 269 11.75 1.80 11.42
CA VAL A 269 12.91 2.71 11.47
C VAL A 269 13.21 3.28 10.08
N ASP A 270 13.25 2.42 9.07
CA ASP A 270 13.51 2.83 7.69
C ASP A 270 12.43 3.80 7.20
N SER A 271 11.16 3.53 7.50
CA SER A 271 10.04 4.38 7.06
C SER A 271 10.00 5.72 7.75
N LEU A 272 10.36 5.82 9.04
CA LEU A 272 10.48 7.14 9.70
C LEU A 272 11.55 8.00 9.04
N THR A 273 12.68 7.39 8.67
CA THR A 273 13.77 8.09 7.97
C THR A 273 13.27 8.60 6.62
N VAL A 274 12.64 7.72 5.84
CA VAL A 274 12.08 8.03 4.52
C VAL A 274 11.00 9.12 4.61
N VAL A 275 10.03 9.01 5.53
CA VAL A 275 8.95 9.99 5.68
C VAL A 275 9.50 11.34 6.10
N SER A 276 10.51 11.39 6.97
CA SER A 276 11.12 12.64 7.39
C SER A 276 11.78 13.36 6.21
N GLU A 277 12.53 12.63 5.38
CA GLU A 277 13.16 13.16 4.16
C GLU A 277 12.09 13.67 3.17
N LEU A 278 11.09 12.84 2.88
CA LEU A 278 10.01 13.20 1.97
C LEU A 278 9.22 14.42 2.47
N SER A 279 8.89 14.46 3.76
CA SER A 279 8.12 15.56 4.34
C SER A 279 8.87 16.88 4.28
N ALA A 280 10.20 16.86 4.49
CA ALA A 280 11.04 18.04 4.33
C ALA A 280 11.04 18.53 2.87
N ALA A 281 11.11 17.61 1.90
CA ALA A 281 11.02 17.97 0.48
C ALA A 281 9.64 18.57 0.13
N LEU A 282 8.55 17.99 0.62
CA LEU A 282 7.19 18.50 0.41
C LEU A 282 7.03 19.91 1.00
N GLN A 283 7.57 20.15 2.19
CA GLN A 283 7.55 21.46 2.84
C GLN A 283 8.34 22.50 2.04
N ALA A 284 9.49 22.13 1.48
CA ALA A 284 10.28 23.02 0.62
C ALA A 284 9.54 23.42 -0.68
N HIS A 285 8.58 22.62 -1.11
CA HIS A 285 7.76 22.86 -2.30
C HIS A 285 6.29 23.17 -1.97
N ALA A 286 6.02 23.79 -0.81
CA ALA A 286 4.67 24.10 -0.34
C ALA A 286 3.80 24.89 -1.34
N SER A 287 4.41 25.68 -2.23
CA SER A 287 3.71 26.46 -3.25
C SER A 287 3.04 25.63 -4.34
N ALA A 288 3.41 24.35 -4.50
CA ALA A 288 2.78 23.43 -5.46
C ALA A 288 1.46 22.84 -4.94
N PHE A 289 1.13 23.06 -3.66
CA PHE A 289 -0.06 22.49 -3.03
C PHE A 289 -1.18 23.52 -2.95
N SER A 290 -2.41 23.04 -3.10
CA SER A 290 -3.59 23.82 -2.70
C SER A 290 -3.63 24.00 -1.18
N SER A 291 -4.59 24.77 -0.66
CA SER A 291 -4.84 24.83 0.79
C SER A 291 -5.13 23.46 1.38
N THR A 292 -5.81 22.59 0.64
CA THR A 292 -6.11 21.22 1.05
C THR A 292 -4.84 20.37 1.09
N GLY A 293 -4.00 20.43 0.05
CA GLY A 293 -2.74 19.70 0.02
C GLY A 293 -1.76 20.16 1.10
N ALA A 294 -1.63 21.48 1.30
CA ALA A 294 -0.75 22.04 2.33
C ALA A 294 -1.16 21.58 3.73
N MET A 295 -2.46 21.49 4.01
CA MET A 295 -2.97 20.93 5.26
C MET A 295 -2.59 19.45 5.41
N ARG A 296 -2.69 18.62 4.35
CA ARG A 296 -2.26 17.21 4.40
C ARG A 296 -0.78 17.06 4.66
N VAL A 297 0.06 17.88 4.03
CA VAL A 297 1.50 17.90 4.28
C VAL A 297 1.79 18.29 5.74
N GLY A 298 1.09 19.28 6.27
CA GLY A 298 1.21 19.68 7.68
C GLY A 298 0.80 18.57 8.65
N GLU A 299 -0.32 17.88 8.38
CA GLU A 299 -0.78 16.72 9.16
C GLU A 299 0.27 15.59 9.14
N LEU A 300 0.84 15.28 7.98
CA LEU A 300 1.88 14.26 7.83
C LEU A 300 3.15 14.61 8.63
N ILE A 301 3.60 15.86 8.58
CA ILE A 301 4.76 16.33 9.35
C ILE A 301 4.50 16.17 10.85
N GLY A 302 3.33 16.61 11.33
CA GLY A 302 2.94 16.47 12.74
C GLY A 302 2.88 15.01 13.19
N LEU A 303 2.28 14.13 12.37
CA LEU A 303 2.20 12.70 12.66
C LEU A 303 3.58 12.04 12.71
N THR A 304 4.51 12.44 11.84
CA THR A 304 5.87 11.88 11.79
C THR A 304 6.61 12.12 13.11
N GLN A 305 6.46 13.31 13.69
CA GLN A 305 7.06 13.64 15.00
C GLN A 305 6.48 12.74 16.11
N VAL A 306 5.15 12.61 16.15
CA VAL A 306 4.46 11.72 17.11
C VAL A 306 4.91 10.27 16.96
N PHE A 307 5.05 9.78 15.72
CA PHE A 307 5.49 8.42 15.46
C PHE A 307 6.95 8.17 15.84
N GLN A 308 7.83 9.16 15.68
CA GLN A 308 9.21 9.06 16.11
C GLN A 308 9.29 8.85 17.63
N GLU A 309 8.55 9.64 18.41
CA GLU A 309 8.46 9.48 19.86
C GLU A 309 7.83 8.13 20.24
N ALA A 310 6.73 7.75 19.57
CA ALA A 310 6.04 6.50 19.81
C ALA A 310 6.93 5.27 19.54
N LEU A 311 7.75 5.32 18.50
CA LEU A 311 8.69 4.25 18.21
C LEU A 311 9.70 4.16 19.34
N GLN A 312 10.36 5.27 19.74
CA GLN A 312 11.34 5.27 20.82
C GLN A 312 10.80 4.66 22.12
N VAL A 313 9.58 5.02 22.52
CA VAL A 313 8.91 4.44 23.69
C VAL A 313 8.67 2.93 23.51
N THR A 314 8.22 2.52 22.32
CA THR A 314 8.00 1.10 22.00
C THR A 314 9.30 0.31 22.07
N LEU A 315 10.43 0.90 21.66
CA LEU A 315 11.75 0.27 21.72
C LEU A 315 12.28 0.14 23.15
N GLN A 316 12.13 1.20 23.95
CA GLN A 316 12.60 1.23 25.34
C GLN A 316 11.75 0.33 26.26
N GLY A 317 10.46 0.16 25.95
CA GLY A 317 9.55 -0.73 26.68
C GLY A 317 9.62 -2.20 26.25
N GLY A 318 10.25 -2.51 25.12
CA GLY A 318 10.42 -3.87 24.62
C GLY A 318 11.64 -4.58 25.21
N ARG A 319 11.61 -5.92 25.31
CA ARG A 319 12.84 -6.72 25.52
C ARG A 319 13.83 -6.37 24.42
N ALA A 320 15.10 -6.12 24.77
CA ALA A 320 16.15 -5.78 23.82
C ALA A 320 16.16 -6.76 22.64
N ILE A 321 15.82 -6.27 21.44
CA ILE A 321 15.91 -7.02 20.20
C ILE A 321 17.34 -6.81 19.69
N ALA A 322 18.13 -7.89 19.62
CA ALA A 322 19.46 -7.81 19.04
C ALA A 322 19.35 -7.31 17.58
N PRO A 323 20.17 -6.33 17.16
CA PRO A 323 20.17 -5.85 15.79
C PRO A 323 20.45 -7.00 14.82
N MET A 324 19.74 -7.03 13.69
CA MET A 324 20.08 -7.92 12.58
C MET A 324 21.46 -7.51 12.08
N GLU A 325 22.44 -8.41 12.14
CA GLU A 325 23.71 -8.20 11.45
C GLU A 325 23.40 -7.92 9.97
N GLY A 326 23.78 -6.73 9.52
CA GLY A 326 23.31 -6.14 8.28
C GLY A 326 23.64 -6.98 7.06
N GLY A 327 22.70 -7.83 6.66
CA GLY A 327 22.58 -8.31 5.30
C GLY A 327 22.11 -7.17 4.40
N VAL A 328 22.97 -6.18 4.15
CA VAL A 328 22.78 -5.26 3.02
C VAL A 328 22.96 -6.09 1.77
N GLY A 329 21.90 -6.80 1.38
CA GLY A 329 21.73 -7.33 0.05
C GLY A 329 21.57 -6.14 -0.88
N SER A 330 22.71 -5.54 -1.26
CA SER A 330 22.83 -4.70 -2.45
C SER A 330 22.64 -5.58 -3.69
N GLY A 331 21.43 -6.13 -3.85
CA GLY A 331 21.01 -6.86 -5.04
C GLY A 331 20.69 -5.85 -6.13
N ARG A 332 21.72 -5.53 -6.93
CA ARG A 332 21.64 -4.87 -8.24
C ARG A 332 20.49 -5.39 -9.09
#